data_AF-A0A7Y5T647-F1
#
_entry.id   AF-A0A7Y5T647-F1
#
_cell.length_a   1.000
_cell.length_b   1.000
_cell.length_c   1.000
_cell.angle_alpha   90.00
_cell.angle_beta   90.00
_cell.angle_gamma   90.00
#
_symmetry.space_group_name_H-M   'P 1'
#
loop_
_entity.id
_entity.type
_entity.pdbx_description
1 polymer ?
#
loop_
_entity_poly.entity_id
_entity_poly.type
_entity_poly.pdbx_seq_one_letter_code
_entity_poly.pdbx_strand_id
1 'polypeptide(L)'
;MGFDGAAFAASLPLTALAVLVVLAATFVVALRVGRHAVVDVAWGLGFVAVALTSFAASAGVGDDLRRGLVLVMTAAWGLRLAGHIAVRLRGQGEDRRYEALLARAPRSRTAYARVRIYLTQCEVLWFVSLPVQVAAFESTAPNPVTWLGVA
;
A
#
# COMPACT_ATOMS: atom_id res chain seq x y z
N MET A 1 -13.50 -4.09 25.82
CA MET A 1 -13.46 -4.20 24.35
C MET A 1 -12.05 -3.83 23.93
N GLY A 2 -11.28 -4.75 23.36
CA GLY A 2 -9.85 -4.59 23.07
C GLY A 2 -9.53 -3.80 21.80
N PHE A 3 -10.43 -2.92 21.35
CA PHE A 3 -10.26 -2.18 20.10
C PHE A 3 -10.64 -0.73 20.32
N ASP A 4 -9.70 0.17 20.06
CA ASP A 4 -9.93 1.61 20.13
C ASP A 4 -10.37 2.14 18.76
N GLY A 5 -11.69 2.21 18.56
CA GLY A 5 -12.28 2.70 17.32
C GLY A 5 -12.00 4.19 17.06
N ALA A 6 -11.79 5.00 18.10
CA ALA A 6 -11.53 6.43 17.93
C ALA A 6 -10.09 6.67 17.45
N ALA A 7 -9.12 6.00 18.08
CA ALA A 7 -7.73 6.03 17.64
C ALA A 7 -7.58 5.45 16.22
N PHE A 8 -8.27 4.35 15.92
CA PHE A 8 -8.31 3.77 14.59
C PHE A 8 -8.87 4.76 13.55
N ALA A 9 -10.04 5.37 13.81
CA ALA A 9 -10.65 6.33 12.90
C ALA A 9 -9.76 7.56 12.66
N ALA A 10 -9.06 8.03 13.70
CA ALA A 10 -8.10 9.13 13.58
C ALA A 10 -6.87 8.77 12.72
N SER A 11 -6.53 7.49 12.58
CA SER A 11 -5.41 7.03 11.75
C SER A 11 -5.75 6.92 10.26
N LEU A 12 -7.03 6.78 9.91
CA LEU A 12 -7.48 6.59 8.52
C LEU A 12 -7.02 7.70 7.56
N PRO A 13 -7.07 9.00 7.92
CA PRO A 13 -6.55 10.05 7.06
C PRO A 13 -5.02 9.99 6.92
N LEU A 14 -4.31 9.55 7.96
CA LEU A 14 -2.85 9.41 7.94
C LEU A 14 -2.42 8.28 7.00
N THR A 15 -3.09 7.13 7.08
CA THR A 15 -2.81 5.99 6.20
C THR A 15 -3.20 6.32 4.76
N ALA A 16 -4.32 7.02 4.53
CA ALA A 16 -4.70 7.50 3.19
C ALA A 16 -3.67 8.48 2.62
N LEU A 17 -3.16 9.41 3.44
CA LEU A 17 -2.11 10.34 3.04
C LEU A 17 -0.80 9.60 2.72
N ALA A 18 -0.42 8.60 3.51
CA ALA A 18 0.78 7.78 3.25
C ALA A 18 0.68 7.07 1.88
N VAL A 19 -0.47 6.48 1.58
CA VAL A 19 -0.75 5.87 0.27
C VAL A 19 -0.65 6.91 -0.85
N LEU A 20 -1.29 8.06 -0.68
CA LEU A 20 -1.27 9.14 -1.66
C LEU A 20 0.17 9.61 -1.95
N VAL A 21 1.01 9.78 -0.92
CA VAL A 21 2.41 10.18 -1.07
C VAL A 21 3.20 9.14 -1.86
N VAL A 22 3.05 7.85 -1.55
CA VAL A 22 3.74 6.76 -2.27
C VAL A 22 3.34 6.73 -3.74
N LEU A 23 2.03 6.79 -4.05
CA LEU A 23 1.57 6.77 -5.44
C LEU A 23 1.89 8.07 -6.18
N ALA A 24 1.90 9.22 -5.52
CA ALA A 24 2.33 10.49 -6.12
C ALA A 24 3.82 10.45 -6.49
N ALA A 25 4.68 9.98 -5.59
CA ALA A 25 6.10 9.78 -5.88
C ALA A 25 6.29 8.80 -7.04
N THR A 26 5.54 7.70 -7.04
CA THR A 26 5.54 6.70 -8.11
C THR A 26 5.10 7.28 -9.44
N PHE A 27 4.08 8.14 -9.46
CA PHE A 27 3.62 8.82 -10.66
C PHE A 27 4.73 9.70 -11.25
N VAL A 28 5.44 10.45 -10.41
CA VAL A 28 6.59 11.26 -10.85
C VAL A 28 7.69 10.38 -11.44
N VAL A 29 8.00 9.24 -10.80
CA VAL A 29 8.96 8.27 -11.34
C VAL A 29 8.48 7.69 -12.68
N ALA A 30 7.21 7.32 -12.79
CA ALA A 30 6.61 6.79 -14.01
C ALA A 30 6.69 7.80 -15.17
N LEU A 31 6.48 9.09 -14.91
CA LEU A 31 6.66 10.14 -15.92
C LEU A 31 8.11 10.26 -16.40
N ARG A 32 9.09 10.11 -15.50
CA ARG A 32 10.52 10.18 -15.86
C ARG A 32 11.00 8.95 -16.61
N VAL A 33 10.54 7.78 -16.19
CA VAL A 33 10.87 6.49 -16.81
C VAL A 33 10.07 6.29 -18.11
N GLY A 34 8.97 7.04 -18.28
CA GLY A 34 8.03 6.87 -19.39
C GLY A 34 7.23 5.57 -19.28
N ARG A 35 7.12 5.00 -18.07
CA ARG A 35 6.52 3.68 -17.86
C ARG A 35 5.59 3.62 -16.66
N HIS A 36 4.34 3.20 -16.87
CA HIS A 36 3.33 3.12 -15.81
C HIS A 36 3.34 1.81 -15.04
N ALA A 37 4.01 0.77 -15.54
CA ALA A 37 4.17 -0.51 -14.83
C ALA A 37 4.96 -0.41 -13.51
N VAL A 38 5.60 0.74 -13.26
CA VAL A 38 6.21 1.06 -11.95
C VAL A 38 5.16 1.12 -10.82
N VAL A 39 3.88 1.35 -11.14
CA VAL A 39 2.80 1.32 -10.13
C VAL A 39 2.66 -0.04 -9.45
N ASP A 40 2.99 -1.13 -10.15
CA ASP A 40 2.92 -2.47 -9.57
C ASP A 40 4.03 -2.68 -8.50
N VAL A 41 5.16 -1.98 -8.60
CA VAL A 41 6.19 -1.92 -7.53
C VAL A 41 5.70 -1.09 -6.34
N ALA A 42 4.99 0.00 -6.61
CA ALA A 42 4.47 0.90 -5.60
C ALA A 42 3.42 0.27 -4.70
N TRP A 43 2.76 -0.80 -5.15
CA TRP A 43 1.85 -1.58 -4.32
C TRP A 43 2.53 -2.14 -3.08
N GLY A 44 3.67 -2.83 -3.26
CA GLY A 44 4.43 -3.37 -2.14
C GLY A 44 4.90 -2.27 -1.18
N LEU A 45 5.38 -1.15 -1.72
CA LEU A 45 5.81 0.01 -0.93
C LEU A 45 4.66 0.70 -0.21
N GLY A 46 3.47 0.78 -0.82
CA GLY A 46 2.28 1.36 -0.24
C GLY A 46 1.79 0.58 0.97
N PHE A 47 1.78 -0.75 0.91
CA PHE A 47 1.47 -1.59 2.08
C PHE A 47 2.47 -1.40 3.22
N VAL A 48 3.77 -1.29 2.90
CA VAL A 48 4.80 -1.01 3.93
C VAL A 48 4.55 0.36 4.57
N ALA A 49 4.23 1.39 3.77
CA ALA A 49 3.92 2.72 4.28
C ALA A 49 2.67 2.74 5.18
N VAL A 50 1.61 2.02 4.80
CA VAL A 50 0.42 1.85 5.65
C VAL A 50 0.75 1.15 6.95
N ALA A 51 1.53 0.06 6.90
CA ALA A 51 1.93 -0.69 8.08
C ALA A 51 2.75 0.17 9.06
N LEU A 52 3.73 0.93 8.56
CA LEU A 52 4.52 1.88 9.36
C LEU A 52 3.66 2.97 9.98
N THR A 53 2.77 3.57 9.18
CA THR A 53 1.89 4.66 9.64
C THR A 53 0.91 4.15 10.70
N SER A 54 0.33 2.96 10.50
CA SER A 54 -0.59 2.34 11.46
C SER A 54 0.13 1.98 12.75
N PHE A 55 1.35 1.41 12.66
CA PHE A 55 2.18 1.08 13.81
C PHE A 55 2.50 2.32 14.67
N ALA A 56 2.87 3.43 14.02
CA ALA A 56 3.14 4.69 14.69
C ALA A 56 1.87 5.29 15.32
N ALA A 57 0.74 5.26 14.59
CA ALA A 57 -0.53 5.80 15.05
C ALA A 57 -1.17 5.00 16.19
N SER A 58 -0.87 3.70 16.31
CA SER A 58 -1.40 2.84 17.37
C SER A 58 -0.50 2.72 18.61
N ALA A 59 0.52 3.57 18.72
CA ALA A 59 1.42 3.63 19.87
C ALA A 59 0.66 3.81 21.19
N GLY A 60 0.90 2.91 22.15
CA GLY A 60 0.28 2.93 23.47
C GLY A 60 -1.16 2.42 23.51
N VAL A 61 -1.71 1.95 22.38
CA VAL A 61 -3.10 1.49 22.27
C VAL A 61 -3.18 -0.01 22.01
N GLY A 62 -2.57 -0.50 20.92
CA GLY A 62 -2.65 -1.93 20.56
C GLY A 62 -1.52 -2.78 21.17
N ASP A 63 -1.68 -4.10 21.08
CA ASP A 63 -0.70 -5.08 21.59
C ASP A 63 0.63 -4.98 20.82
N ASP A 64 1.73 -4.75 21.54
CA ASP A 64 3.04 -4.48 20.93
C ASP A 64 3.56 -5.65 20.10
N LEU A 65 3.30 -6.89 20.52
CA LEU A 65 3.71 -8.09 19.79
C LEU A 65 2.93 -8.20 18.47
N ARG A 66 1.60 -8.08 18.51
CA ARG A 66 0.75 -8.10 17.30
C ARG A 66 1.13 -6.98 16.34
N ARG A 67 1.28 -5.74 16.84
CA ARG A 67 1.66 -4.57 16.05
C ARG A 67 3.01 -4.77 15.36
N GLY A 68 4.00 -5.27 16.10
CA GLY A 68 5.32 -5.59 15.56
C GLY A 68 5.28 -6.70 14.51
N LEU A 69 4.56 -7.79 14.77
CA LEU A 69 4.41 -8.91 13.83
C LEU A 69 3.78 -8.46 12.52
N VAL A 70 2.66 -7.74 12.59
CA VAL A 70 1.96 -7.22 11.40
C VAL A 70 2.88 -6.30 10.59
N LEU A 71 3.62 -5.41 11.25
CA LEU A 71 4.58 -4.54 10.59
C LEU A 71 5.67 -5.35 9.86
N VAL A 72 6.32 -6.27 10.57
CA VAL A 72 7.45 -7.04 10.02
C VAL A 72 6.99 -7.94 8.87
N MET A 73 5.87 -8.66 9.02
CA MET A 73 5.36 -9.53 7.98
C MET A 73 4.92 -8.74 6.74
N THR A 74 4.18 -7.64 6.94
CA THR A 74 3.74 -6.78 5.83
C THR A 74 4.94 -6.15 5.12
N ALA A 75 5.93 -5.68 5.87
CA ALA A 75 7.13 -5.08 5.30
C ALA A 75 7.98 -6.11 4.54
N ALA A 76 8.21 -7.29 5.12
CA ALA A 76 8.98 -8.35 4.48
C ALA A 76 8.32 -8.80 3.16
N TRP A 77 7.01 -9.04 3.18
CA TRP A 77 6.27 -9.39 1.98
C TRP A 77 6.24 -8.25 0.95
N GLY A 78 5.94 -7.02 1.39
CA GLY A 78 5.79 -5.86 0.52
C GLY A 78 7.11 -5.47 -0.17
N LEU A 79 8.22 -5.47 0.57
CA LEU A 79 9.55 -5.21 0.02
C LEU A 79 10.01 -6.32 -0.93
N ARG A 80 9.74 -7.59 -0.58
CA ARG A 80 10.02 -8.73 -1.48
C ARG A 80 9.25 -8.60 -2.78
N LEU A 81 7.95 -8.27 -2.72
CA LEU A 81 7.10 -8.08 -3.90
C LEU A 81 7.60 -6.92 -4.75
N ALA A 82 7.88 -5.78 -4.14
CA ALA A 82 8.41 -4.60 -4.82
C ALA A 82 9.75 -4.92 -5.51
N GLY A 83 10.66 -5.60 -4.82
CA GLY A 83 11.95 -6.03 -5.39
C GLY A 83 11.79 -7.00 -6.55
N HIS A 84 10.93 -8.02 -6.41
CA HIS A 84 10.67 -9.01 -7.45
C HIS A 84 10.10 -8.36 -8.72
N ILE A 85 9.09 -7.48 -8.57
CA ILE A 85 8.49 -6.77 -9.71
C ILE A 85 9.50 -5.80 -10.32
N ALA A 86 10.28 -5.06 -9.51
CA ALA A 86 11.28 -4.13 -10.00
C ALA A 86 12.36 -4.84 -10.84
N VAL A 87 12.82 -6.02 -10.41
CA VAL A 87 13.75 -6.86 -11.19
C VAL A 87 13.09 -7.35 -12.47
N ARG A 88 11.84 -7.83 -12.40
CA ARG A 88 11.08 -8.29 -13.58
C ARG A 88 10.88 -7.19 -14.61
N LEU A 89 10.67 -5.96 -14.17
CA LEU A 89 10.44 -4.80 -15.05
C LEU A 89 11.70 -4.31 -15.78
N ARG A 90 12.90 -4.64 -15.27
CA ARG A 90 14.17 -4.23 -15.88
C ARG A 90 14.30 -4.88 -17.26
N GLY A 91 14.50 -4.05 -18.27
CA GLY A 91 14.70 -4.49 -19.66
C GLY A 91 13.43 -4.83 -20.43
N GLN A 92 12.24 -4.77 -19.83
CA GLN A 92 10.97 -4.91 -20.56
C GLN A 92 10.49 -3.55 -21.10
N GLY A 93 9.71 -3.55 -22.19
CA GLY A 93 9.03 -2.34 -22.69
C GLY A 93 7.84 -1.91 -21.82
N GLU A 94 7.05 -0.94 -22.28
CA GLU A 94 5.78 -0.61 -21.63
C GLU A 94 4.83 -1.82 -21.69
N ASP A 95 4.07 -2.05 -20.62
CA ASP A 95 3.10 -3.15 -20.58
C ASP A 95 1.92 -2.81 -21.51
N ARG A 96 1.58 -3.74 -22.41
CA ARG A 96 0.47 -3.60 -23.39
C ARG A 96 -0.84 -3.21 -22.70
N ARG A 97 -1.03 -3.61 -21.43
CA ARG A 97 -2.17 -3.21 -20.60
C ARG A 97 -2.27 -1.69 -20.44
N TYR A 98 -1.16 -1.02 -20.10
CA TYR A 98 -1.14 0.43 -19.93
C TYR A 98 -1.25 1.15 -21.27
N GLU A 99 -0.60 0.64 -22.31
CA GLU A 99 -0.74 1.20 -23.67
C GLU A 99 -2.18 1.16 -24.16
N ALA A 100 -2.88 0.02 -24.01
CA ALA A 100 -4.28 -0.12 -24.40
C ALA A 100 -5.22 0.80 -23.59
N LEU A 101 -4.91 1.03 -22.31
CA LEU A 101 -5.66 1.94 -21.45
C LEU A 101 -5.44 3.41 -21.87
N LEU A 102 -4.19 3.78 -22.15
CA LEU A 102 -3.79 5.12 -22.59
C LEU A 102 -4.25 5.45 -24.03
N ALA A 103 -4.39 4.43 -24.87
CA ALA A 103 -4.93 4.59 -26.23
C ALA A 103 -6.39 5.09 -26.22
N ARG A 104 -7.12 4.90 -25.12
CA ARG A 104 -8.50 5.40 -24.93
C ARG A 104 -8.57 6.83 -24.39
N ALA A 105 -7.43 7.51 -24.20
CA ALA A 105 -7.40 8.84 -23.61
C ALA A 105 -7.89 9.93 -24.60
N PRO A 106 -8.91 10.74 -24.27
CA PRO A 106 -9.52 11.68 -25.21
C PRO A 106 -8.81 13.03 -25.38
N ARG A 107 -7.99 13.48 -24.42
CA ARG A 107 -7.29 14.80 -24.48
C ARG A 107 -5.84 14.77 -24.03
N SER A 108 -5.57 14.25 -22.83
CA SER A 108 -4.21 14.15 -22.27
C SER A 108 -4.02 12.75 -21.68
N ARG A 109 -3.06 12.01 -22.24
CA ARG A 109 -2.66 10.69 -21.72
C ARG A 109 -2.26 10.76 -20.25
N THR A 110 -1.54 11.82 -19.87
CA THR A 110 -1.05 12.05 -18.51
C THR A 110 -2.16 12.34 -17.50
N ALA A 111 -3.13 13.22 -17.85
CA ALA A 111 -4.25 13.52 -16.98
C ALA A 111 -5.19 12.32 -16.83
N TYR A 112 -5.42 11.59 -17.94
CA TYR A 112 -6.20 10.36 -17.94
C TYR A 112 -5.55 9.28 -17.06
N ALA A 113 -4.24 9.06 -17.18
CA ALA A 113 -3.48 8.14 -16.34
C ALA A 113 -3.56 8.51 -14.86
N ARG A 114 -3.40 9.80 -14.52
CA ARG A 114 -3.46 10.27 -13.13
C ARG A 114 -4.78 9.89 -12.45
N VAL A 115 -5.91 10.14 -13.12
CA VAL A 115 -7.24 9.89 -12.54
C VAL A 115 -7.62 8.41 -12.60
N ARG A 116 -7.45 7.75 -13.75
CA ARG A 116 -7.94 6.37 -13.95
C ARG A 116 -7.02 5.29 -13.41
N ILE A 117 -5.71 5.55 -13.36
CA ILE A 117 -4.73 4.59 -12.87
C ILE A 117 -4.42 4.97 -11.42
N TYR A 118 -3.82 6.13 -11.17
CA TYR A 118 -3.22 6.38 -9.86
C TYR A 118 -4.24 6.64 -8.75
N LEU A 119 -5.29 7.44 -8.99
CA LEU A 119 -6.32 7.68 -7.96
C LEU A 119 -7.11 6.41 -7.62
N THR A 120 -7.54 5.64 -8.63
CA THR A 120 -8.20 4.36 -8.39
C THR A 120 -7.29 3.39 -7.62
N GLN A 121 -6.00 3.36 -7.97
CA GLN A 121 -5.03 2.51 -7.27
C GLN A 121 -4.80 2.97 -5.82
N CYS A 122 -4.81 4.27 -5.53
CA CYS A 122 -4.76 4.78 -4.15
C CYS A 122 -5.94 4.25 -3.32
N GLU A 123 -7.16 4.39 -3.84
CA GLU A 123 -8.37 3.98 -3.13
C GLU A 123 -8.38 2.47 -2.89
N VAL A 124 -8.07 1.68 -3.91
CA VAL A 124 -8.03 0.22 -3.81
C VAL A 124 -6.94 -0.23 -2.84
N LEU A 125 -5.72 0.32 -2.94
CA LEU A 125 -4.62 -0.06 -2.05
C LEU A 125 -4.98 0.28 -0.60
N TRP A 126 -5.51 1.48 -0.36
CA TRP A 126 -5.92 1.90 0.98
C TRP A 126 -7.03 0.99 1.54
N PHE A 127 -8.05 0.67 0.75
CA PHE A 127 -9.12 -0.23 1.17
C PHE A 127 -8.61 -1.66 1.46
N VAL A 128 -7.80 -2.23 0.57
CA VAL A 128 -7.25 -3.59 0.74
C VAL A 128 -6.30 -3.66 1.93
N SER A 129 -5.70 -2.54 2.34
CA SER A 129 -4.83 -2.46 3.51
C SER A 129 -5.57 -2.37 4.86
N LEU A 130 -6.90 -2.20 4.88
CA LEU A 130 -7.67 -2.09 6.12
C LEU A 130 -7.42 -3.21 7.15
N PRO A 131 -7.27 -4.49 6.77
CA PRO A 131 -6.96 -5.55 7.73
C PRO A 131 -5.63 -5.33 8.46
N VAL A 132 -4.61 -4.81 7.77
CA VAL A 132 -3.31 -4.44 8.36
C VAL A 132 -3.48 -3.29 9.36
N GLN A 133 -4.29 -2.30 8.98
CA GLN A 133 -4.60 -1.16 9.85
C GLN A 133 -5.34 -1.63 11.12
N VAL A 134 -6.40 -2.41 10.98
CA VAL A 134 -7.19 -2.95 12.10
C VAL A 134 -6.33 -3.78 13.06
N ALA A 135 -5.48 -4.65 12.51
CA ALA A 135 -4.62 -5.49 13.34
C ALA A 135 -3.63 -4.69 14.20
N ALA A 136 -3.28 -3.46 13.79
CA ALA A 136 -2.41 -2.58 14.55
C ALA A 136 -3.10 -1.92 15.77
N PHE A 137 -4.43 -1.86 15.81
CA PHE A 137 -5.21 -1.26 16.91
C PHE A 137 -5.89 -2.30 17.80
N GLU A 138 -5.70 -3.59 17.50
CA GLU A 138 -6.20 -4.69 18.31
C GLU A 138 -5.29 -4.90 19.55
N SER A 139 -5.90 -4.85 20.72
CA SER A 139 -5.26 -4.98 22.04
C SER A 139 -5.42 -6.38 22.61
N THR A 140 -6.26 -7.22 22.00
CA THR A 140 -6.38 -8.62 22.41
C THR A 140 -5.08 -9.35 22.11
N ALA A 141 -4.58 -10.11 23.08
CA ALA A 141 -3.37 -10.92 22.92
C ALA A 141 -3.47 -11.87 21.71
N PRO A 142 -2.33 -12.22 21.07
CA PRO A 142 -2.29 -13.19 19.98
C PRO A 142 -2.96 -14.51 20.35
N ASN A 143 -3.91 -14.94 19.53
CA ASN A 143 -4.64 -16.20 19.68
C ASN A 143 -4.08 -17.26 18.71
N PRO A 144 -4.48 -18.54 18.80
CA PRO A 144 -4.02 -19.57 17.87
C PRO A 144 -4.26 -19.23 16.38
N VAL A 145 -5.31 -18.48 16.06
CA VAL A 145 -5.58 -17.99 14.69
C VAL A 145 -4.51 -17.00 14.23
N THR A 146 -4.00 -16.17 15.14
CA THR A 146 -2.87 -15.26 14.86
C THR A 146 -1.63 -16.07 14.47
N TRP A 147 -1.34 -17.16 15.18
CA TRP A 147 -0.21 -18.04 14.87
C TRP A 147 -0.40 -18.82 13.56
N LEU A 148 -1.63 -19.26 13.25
CA LEU A 148 -1.94 -19.86 11.94
C LEU A 148 -1.71 -18.89 10.77
N GLY A 149 -1.86 -17.58 10.99
CA GLY A 149 -1.53 -16.58 9.97
C GLY A 149 -0.03 -16.31 9.82
N VAL A 150 0.79 -16.69 10.80
CA VAL A 150 2.25 -16.55 10.76
C VAL A 150 2.93 -17.78 10.14
N ALA A 151 2.39 -18.99 10.38
CA ALA A 151 2.90 -20.27 9.90
C ALA A 151 2.62 -20.50 8.40
#